data_AF-A0A1V5X5N7-F1
#
_entry.id   AF-A0A1V5X5N7-F1
#
_cell.length_a   1.000
_cell.length_b   1.000
_cell.length_c   1.000
_cell.angle_alpha   90.00
_cell.angle_beta   90.00
_cell.angle_gamma   90.00
#
_symmetry.space_group_name_H-M   'P 1'
#
loop_
_entity.id
_entity.type
_entity.pdbx_description
1 polymer ?
#
loop_
_entity_poly.entity_id
_entity_poly.type
_entity_poly.pdbx_seq_one_letter_code
_entity_poly.pdbx_strand_id
1 'polypeptide(L)'
;MDNKKRGVVLFVVLATILLVIILSGVILRIISSQSRLTHHKVSRIKAYYAGRGMTNYALERLRTGAWVPNPAGGARKYACHRSCIDGVAANYTIPTDSDIPYRIQITIWPTEAVVGGSPSNPVTQLDIKTDYTYNP
;
A
#
# COMPACT_ATOMS: atom_id res chain seq x y z
N MET A 1 -48.37 -48.73 3.76
CA MET A 1 -47.01 -48.14 3.80
C MET A 1 -46.51 -48.21 5.24
N ASP A 2 -45.65 -49.17 5.54
CA ASP A 2 -45.21 -49.47 6.90
C ASP A 2 -44.56 -48.24 7.57
N ASN A 3 -44.99 -47.94 8.79
CA ASN A 3 -44.49 -46.82 9.59
C ASN A 3 -42.95 -46.80 9.73
N LYS A 4 -42.29 -47.96 9.55
CA LYS A 4 -40.83 -48.10 9.47
C LYS A 4 -40.19 -47.27 8.33
N LYS A 5 -40.81 -47.23 7.15
CA LYS A 5 -40.26 -46.49 5.99
C LYS A 5 -40.31 -44.98 6.21
N ARG A 6 -41.36 -44.48 6.87
CA ARG A 6 -41.53 -43.05 7.20
C ARG A 6 -40.50 -42.58 8.24
N GLY A 7 -40.18 -43.40 9.24
CA GLY A 7 -39.14 -43.11 10.22
C GLY A 7 -37.73 -43.01 9.60
N VAL A 8 -37.41 -43.92 8.66
CA VAL A 8 -36.12 -43.89 7.95
C VAL A 8 -35.99 -42.62 7.09
N VAL A 9 -37.04 -42.23 6.37
CA VAL A 9 -37.03 -41.00 5.55
C VAL A 9 -36.77 -39.76 6.43
N LEU A 10 -37.40 -39.69 7.62
CA LEU A 10 -37.23 -38.56 8.52
C LEU A 10 -35.79 -38.48 9.08
N PHE A 11 -35.17 -39.62 9.37
CA PHE A 11 -33.76 -39.68 9.79
C PHE A 11 -32.81 -39.23 8.68
N VAL A 12 -33.07 -39.61 7.42
CA VAL A 12 -32.27 -39.19 6.27
C VAL A 12 -32.37 -37.67 6.08
N VAL A 13 -33.56 -37.09 6.19
CA VAL A 13 -33.77 -35.64 6.09
C VAL A 13 -33.07 -34.92 7.26
N LEU A 14 -33.15 -35.44 8.48
CA LEU A 14 -32.49 -34.83 9.63
C LEU A 14 -30.96 -34.85 9.48
N ALA A 15 -30.39 -35.98 9.07
CA ALA A 15 -28.96 -36.14 8.87
C ALA A 15 -28.42 -35.22 7.77
N THR A 16 -29.18 -35.06 6.68
CA THR A 16 -28.80 -34.14 5.60
C THR A 16 -28.83 -32.68 6.04
N ILE A 17 -29.85 -32.24 6.80
CA ILE A 17 -29.89 -30.88 7.35
C ILE A 17 -28.70 -30.62 8.28
N LEU A 18 -28.38 -31.58 9.16
CA LEU A 18 -27.27 -31.44 10.10
C LEU A 18 -25.92 -31.34 9.38
N LEU A 19 -25.73 -32.13 8.32
CA LEU A 19 -24.56 -32.06 7.45
C LEU A 19 -24.44 -30.69 6.77
N VAL A 20 -25.53 -30.14 6.23
CA VAL A 20 -25.52 -28.80 5.60
C VAL A 20 -25.12 -27.71 6.59
N ILE A 21 -25.59 -27.77 7.85
CA ILE A 21 -25.23 -26.79 8.89
C ILE A 21 -23.73 -26.80 9.18
N ILE A 22 -23.13 -28.00 9.31
CA ILE A 22 -21.68 -28.13 9.56
C ILE A 22 -20.89 -27.57 8.38
N LEU A 23 -21.24 -27.93 7.14
CA LEU A 23 -20.58 -27.40 5.94
C LEU A 23 -20.69 -25.88 5.84
N SER A 24 -21.87 -25.33 6.11
CA SER A 24 -22.07 -23.88 6.10
C SER A 24 -21.17 -23.16 7.11
N GLY A 25 -20.98 -23.75 8.31
CA GLY A 25 -20.07 -23.22 9.32
C GLY A 25 -18.61 -23.19 8.86
N VAL A 26 -18.17 -24.24 8.15
CA VAL A 26 -16.80 -24.30 7.58
C VAL A 26 -16.61 -23.23 6.51
N ILE A 27 -17.59 -23.06 5.61
CA ILE A 27 -17.53 -22.07 4.53
C ILE A 27 -17.42 -20.63 5.08
N LEU A 28 -18.21 -20.29 6.12
CA LEU A 28 -18.12 -18.98 6.76
C LEU A 28 -16.71 -18.71 7.33
N ARG A 29 -16.09 -19.71 7.95
CA ARG A 29 -14.73 -19.59 8.50
C ARG A 29 -13.69 -19.35 7.40
N ILE A 30 -13.82 -20.02 6.27
CA ILE A 30 -12.91 -19.82 5.13
C ILE A 30 -13.07 -18.40 4.56
N ILE A 31 -14.30 -17.94 4.30
CA ILE A 31 -14.56 -16.63 3.70
C ILE A 31 -14.06 -15.49 4.62
N SER A 32 -14.33 -15.57 5.92
CA SER A 32 -13.85 -14.57 6.88
C SER A 32 -12.32 -14.47 6.94
N SER A 33 -11.62 -15.60 6.84
CA SER A 33 -10.15 -15.61 6.78
C SER A 33 -9.60 -14.93 5.51
N GLN A 34 -10.23 -15.14 4.36
CA GLN A 34 -9.82 -14.55 3.08
C GLN A 34 -10.10 -13.05 3.00
N SER A 35 -11.14 -12.57 3.68
CA SER A 35 -11.48 -11.14 3.75
C SER A 35 -10.34 -10.30 4.35
N ARG A 36 -9.78 -10.74 5.49
CA ARG A 36 -8.68 -10.03 6.17
C ARG A 36 -7.40 -10.01 5.33
N LEU A 37 -7.07 -11.14 4.70
CA LEU A 37 -5.92 -11.23 3.81
C LEU A 37 -6.08 -10.30 2.60
N THR A 38 -7.27 -10.29 1.99
CA THR A 38 -7.57 -9.40 0.86
C THR A 38 -7.45 -7.94 1.28
N HIS A 39 -7.98 -7.56 2.44
CA HIS A 39 -7.89 -6.18 2.94
C HIS A 39 -6.44 -5.72 3.12
N HIS A 40 -5.58 -6.58 3.69
CA HIS A 40 -4.15 -6.29 3.83
C HIS A 40 -3.47 -6.11 2.45
N LYS A 41 -3.75 -7.01 1.50
CA LYS A 41 -3.16 -6.93 0.15
C LYS A 41 -3.61 -5.68 -0.59
N VAL A 42 -4.90 -5.36 -0.55
CA VAL A 42 -5.46 -4.16 -1.18
C VAL A 42 -4.86 -2.90 -0.56
N SER A 43 -4.71 -2.84 0.76
CA SER A 43 -4.10 -1.69 1.45
C SER A 43 -2.65 -1.46 1.01
N ARG A 44 -1.86 -2.53 0.89
CA ARG A 44 -0.48 -2.45 0.39
C ARG A 44 -0.42 -1.98 -1.07
N ILE A 45 -1.33 -2.47 -1.93
CA ILE A 45 -1.39 -2.08 -3.34
C ILE A 45 -1.74 -0.59 -3.47
N LYS A 46 -2.74 -0.12 -2.71
CA LYS A 46 -3.11 1.30 -2.69
C LYS A 46 -1.95 2.19 -2.26
N ALA A 47 -1.23 1.82 -1.20
CA ALA A 47 -0.04 2.55 -0.75
C ALA A 47 1.05 2.59 -1.83
N TYR A 48 1.29 1.47 -2.53
CA TYR A 48 2.24 1.41 -3.62
C TYR A 48 1.88 2.35 -4.79
N TYR A 49 0.63 2.36 -5.23
CA TYR A 49 0.19 3.25 -6.31
C TYR A 49 0.18 4.73 -5.88
N ALA A 50 -0.12 5.01 -4.61
CA ALA A 50 0.01 6.36 -4.07
C ALA A 50 1.48 6.84 -4.13
N GLY A 51 2.44 5.98 -3.78
CA GLY A 51 3.87 6.27 -3.92
C GLY A 51 4.29 6.54 -5.37
N ARG A 52 3.76 5.77 -6.33
CA ARG A 52 4.01 5.98 -7.76
C ARG A 52 3.42 7.31 -8.26
N GLY A 53 2.21 7.67 -7.83
CA GLY A 53 1.61 8.98 -8.13
C GLY A 53 2.45 10.13 -7.59
N MET A 54 2.95 10.00 -6.36
CA MET A 54 3.85 10.97 -5.74
C MET A 54 5.20 11.07 -6.46
N THR A 55 5.67 9.98 -7.09
CA THR A 55 6.87 10.01 -7.95
C THR A 55 6.68 10.98 -9.10
N ASN A 56 5.56 10.86 -9.83
CA ASN A 56 5.26 11.71 -10.97
C ASN A 56 5.10 13.17 -10.54
N TYR A 57 4.45 13.40 -9.40
CA TYR A 57 4.33 14.74 -8.83
C TYR A 57 5.71 15.34 -8.49
N ALA A 58 6.59 14.59 -7.83
CA ALA A 58 7.95 15.04 -7.54
C ALA A 58 8.73 15.34 -8.81
N LEU A 59 8.62 14.49 -9.82
CA LEU A 59 9.28 14.68 -11.11
C LEU A 59 8.82 15.98 -11.77
N GLU A 60 7.51 16.27 -11.73
CA GLU A 60 6.95 17.51 -12.27
C GLU A 60 7.41 18.75 -11.50
N ARG A 61 7.52 18.65 -10.17
CA ARG A 61 8.06 19.74 -9.33
C ARG A 61 9.55 20.00 -9.58
N LEU A 62 10.32 18.95 -9.86
CA LEU A 62 11.72 19.09 -10.27
C LEU A 62 11.82 19.68 -11.68
N ARG A 63 11.00 19.20 -12.63
CA ARG A 63 10.97 19.67 -14.01
C ARG A 63 10.60 21.15 -14.12
N THR A 64 9.65 21.61 -13.32
CA THR A 64 9.22 23.01 -13.26
C THR A 64 10.18 23.91 -12.48
N GLY A 65 11.21 23.35 -11.84
CA GLY A 65 12.16 24.09 -11.00
C GLY A 65 11.61 24.53 -9.64
N ALA A 66 10.37 24.15 -9.30
CA ALA A 66 9.79 24.43 -7.98
C ALA A 66 10.57 23.71 -6.86
N TRP A 67 11.07 22.51 -7.15
CA TRP A 67 12.00 21.78 -6.29
C TRP A 67 13.37 21.76 -6.95
N VAL A 68 14.39 22.10 -6.17
CA VAL A 68 15.78 22.14 -6.64
C VAL A 68 16.58 21.06 -5.91
N PRO A 69 17.18 20.09 -6.61
CA PRO A 69 18.07 19.13 -5.96
C PRO A 69 19.29 19.87 -5.40
N ASN A 70 19.88 19.33 -4.33
CA ASN A 70 21.11 19.93 -3.82
C ASN A 70 22.27 19.66 -4.80
N PRO A 71 23.25 20.59 -4.86
CA PRO A 71 24.47 20.37 -5.61
C PRO A 71 25.26 19.21 -5.01
N ALA A 72 26.26 18.76 -5.75
CA ALA A 72 27.13 17.68 -5.33
C ALA A 72 27.79 17.94 -3.97
N GLY A 73 27.76 16.91 -3.11
CA GLY A 73 28.22 17.00 -1.72
C GLY A 73 27.22 17.64 -0.75
N GLY A 74 26.05 18.08 -1.21
CA GLY A 74 24.98 18.61 -0.37
C GLY A 74 24.18 17.53 0.38
N ALA A 75 23.38 17.96 1.36
CA ALA A 75 22.48 17.07 2.09
C ALA A 75 21.33 16.55 1.22
N ARG A 76 20.72 15.42 1.59
CA ARG A 76 19.49 14.93 0.95
C ARG A 76 18.33 15.88 1.24
N LYS A 77 17.41 16.03 0.27
CA LYS A 77 16.16 16.75 0.50
C LYS A 77 14.99 15.79 0.66
N TYR A 78 14.03 16.15 1.50
CA TYR A 78 12.88 15.32 1.80
C TYR A 78 11.60 16.09 1.44
N ALA A 79 10.69 15.42 0.73
CA ALA A 79 9.33 15.90 0.54
C ALA A 79 8.39 14.90 1.18
N CYS A 80 7.46 15.37 2.02
CA CYS A 80 6.65 14.47 2.83
C CYS A 80 5.18 14.84 2.75
N HIS A 81 4.35 13.81 2.66
CA HIS A 81 2.90 13.90 2.72
C HIS A 81 2.43 13.28 4.03
N ARG A 82 1.63 14.02 4.81
CA ARG A 82 1.15 13.64 6.17
C ARG A 82 2.29 13.26 7.14
N SER A 83 3.42 13.96 7.08
CA SER A 83 4.69 13.75 7.84
C SER A 83 5.68 12.74 7.25
N CYS A 84 6.96 12.93 7.58
CA CYS A 84 8.06 12.08 7.09
C CYS A 84 8.19 10.79 7.91
N ILE A 85 8.40 9.67 7.22
CA ILE A 85 8.46 8.33 7.79
C ILE A 85 9.67 8.19 8.72
N ASP A 86 10.83 8.69 8.31
CA ASP A 86 12.08 8.56 9.06
C ASP A 86 12.27 9.64 10.15
N GLY A 87 11.23 10.42 10.48
CA GLY A 87 11.31 11.50 11.47
C GLY A 87 12.16 12.71 11.04
N VAL A 88 12.55 12.76 9.76
CA VAL A 88 13.30 13.87 9.17
C VAL A 88 12.41 15.09 8.91
N ALA A 89 13.00 16.28 8.86
CA ALA A 89 12.29 17.49 8.46
C ALA A 89 12.07 17.51 6.94
N ALA A 90 10.85 17.86 6.52
CA ALA A 90 10.55 18.06 5.11
C ALA A 90 11.16 19.39 4.64
N ASN A 91 11.93 19.34 3.55
CA ASN A 91 12.38 20.53 2.83
C ASN A 91 11.30 21.04 1.86
N TYR A 92 10.42 20.15 1.42
CA TYR A 92 9.33 20.47 0.52
C TYR A 92 7.99 20.00 1.09
N THR A 93 7.00 20.88 1.06
CA THR A 93 5.63 20.56 1.46
C THR A 93 4.88 19.96 0.30
N ILE A 94 4.34 18.76 0.50
CA ILE A 94 3.37 18.15 -0.41
C ILE A 94 1.98 18.47 0.13
N PRO A 95 1.04 18.97 -0.70
CA PRO A 95 -0.33 19.18 -0.26
C PRO A 95 -0.92 17.94 0.39
N THR A 96 -1.66 18.14 1.48
CA THR A 96 -2.40 17.08 2.14
C THR A 96 -3.69 16.83 1.39
N ASP A 97 -3.75 15.66 0.75
CA ASP A 97 -4.94 15.10 0.11
C ASP A 97 -5.69 14.18 1.09
N SER A 98 -7.02 14.29 1.12
CA SER A 98 -7.89 13.38 1.88
C SER A 98 -7.93 11.98 1.27
N ASP A 99 -7.76 11.88 -0.05
CA ASP A 99 -7.91 10.63 -0.81
C ASP A 99 -6.68 9.73 -0.72
N ILE A 100 -5.56 10.29 -0.22
CA ILE A 100 -4.32 9.58 0.04
C ILE A 100 -4.12 9.49 1.57
N PRO A 101 -4.59 8.41 2.23
CA PRO A 101 -4.47 8.27 3.68
C PRO A 101 -3.10 7.77 4.14
N TYR A 102 -2.15 7.57 3.22
CA TYR A 102 -0.84 6.97 3.50
C TYR A 102 0.21 8.04 3.77
N ARG A 103 1.18 7.74 4.65
CA ARG A 103 2.35 8.61 4.81
C ARG A 103 3.34 8.29 3.69
N ILE A 104 3.81 9.31 3.00
CA ILE A 104 4.71 9.16 1.86
C ILE A 104 5.88 10.11 2.05
N GLN A 105 7.08 9.57 1.90
CA GLN A 105 8.32 10.33 1.96
C GLN A 105 9.10 10.12 0.66
N ILE A 106 9.49 11.23 0.05
CA ILE A 106 10.33 11.27 -1.14
C ILE A 106 11.68 11.81 -0.71
N THR A 107 12.73 11.04 -0.96
CA THR A 107 14.11 11.42 -0.72
C THR A 107 14.75 11.77 -2.05
N ILE A 108 15.15 13.03 -2.17
CA ILE A 108 15.87 13.58 -3.30
C ILE A 108 17.35 13.58 -2.92
N TRP A 109 18.12 12.76 -3.60
CA TRP A 109 19.56 12.68 -3.37
C TRP A 109 20.24 13.93 -3.95
N PRO A 110 21.39 14.36 -3.39
CA PRO A 110 22.18 15.38 -4.06
C PRO A 110 22.56 14.90 -5.45
N THR A 111 22.67 15.84 -6.37
CA THR A 111 23.23 15.58 -7.70
C THR A 111 24.64 15.05 -7.53
N GLU A 112 25.01 13.90 -8.10
CA GLU A 112 26.39 13.44 -8.00
C GLU A 112 27.35 14.47 -8.61
N ALA A 113 28.50 14.70 -7.96
CA ALA A 113 29.60 15.39 -8.62
C ALA A 113 30.00 14.50 -9.79
N VAL A 114 30.20 15.10 -10.96
CA VAL A 114 30.78 14.39 -12.11
C VAL A 114 32.18 13.91 -11.73
N VAL A 115 32.29 12.68 -11.22
CA VAL A 115 33.59 12.04 -10.97
C VAL A 115 34.03 11.44 -12.31
N GLY A 116 34.86 12.17 -13.06
CA GLY A 116 35.62 11.60 -14.19
C GLY A 116 35.09 11.82 -15.61
N GLY A 117 34.44 12.96 -15.91
CA GLY A 117 34.35 13.47 -17.28
C GLY A 117 33.00 13.36 -17.98
N SER A 118 32.27 14.48 -17.96
CA SER A 118 31.51 15.13 -19.04
C SER A 118 30.34 15.91 -18.40
N PRO A 119 30.30 17.26 -18.51
CA PRO A 119 29.45 18.12 -17.68
C PRO A 119 27.97 18.21 -18.11
N SER A 120 27.50 17.35 -19.02
CA SER A 120 26.27 17.61 -19.75
C SER A 120 24.99 17.01 -19.18
N ASN A 121 25.03 16.08 -18.20
CA ASN A 121 23.81 15.48 -17.62
C ASN A 121 23.96 15.11 -16.14
N PRO A 122 23.87 16.07 -15.20
CA PRO A 122 23.75 15.76 -13.78
C PRO A 122 22.52 14.88 -13.50
N VAL A 123 22.72 13.67 -12.97
CA VAL A 123 21.61 12.77 -12.58
C VAL A 123 21.37 12.89 -11.08
N THR A 124 20.09 12.99 -10.70
CA THR A 124 19.65 12.93 -9.30
C THR A 124 18.82 11.67 -9.10
N GLN A 125 19.11 10.93 -8.03
CA GLN A 125 18.30 9.79 -7.61
C GLN A 125 17.08 10.26 -6.78
N LEU A 126 15.94 9.64 -7.05
CA LEU A 126 14.73 9.76 -6.24
C LEU A 126 14.44 8.42 -5.58
N ASP A 127 14.27 8.44 -4.26
CA ASP A 127 13.83 7.28 -3.48
C ASP A 127 12.48 7.60 -2.82
N ILE A 128 11.57 6.64 -2.79
CA ILE A 128 10.21 6.83 -2.29
C ILE A 128 9.88 5.74 -1.29
N LYS A 129 9.53 6.18 -0.09
CA LYS A 129 9.04 5.34 0.98
C LYS A 129 7.56 5.65 1.20
N THR A 130 6.77 4.59 1.29
CA THR A 130 5.35 4.66 1.61
C THR A 130 5.09 3.80 2.83
N ASP A 131 4.51 4.39 3.86
CA ASP A 131 4.06 3.66 5.04
C ASP A 131 2.61 3.22 4.84
N TYR A 132 2.32 1.98 5.24
CA TYR A 132 0.97 1.46 5.29
C TYR A 132 0.79 0.74 6.62
N THR A 133 -0.10 1.27 7.46
CA THR A 133 -0.50 0.60 8.69
C THR A 133 -1.76 -0.21 8.42
N TYR A 134 -1.66 -1.53 8.56
CA TYR A 134 -2.84 -2.39 8.60
C TYR A 134 -3.36 -2.43 10.03
N ASN A 135 -4.54 -1.87 10.28
CA ASN A 135 -5.22 -2.02 11.56
C ASN A 135 -6.25 -3.17 11.41
N PRO A 136 -6.03 -4.32 12.08
CA PRO A 136 -6.79 -5.56 11.88
C PRO A 136 -8.24 -5.54 12.35
#